data_AF-A0A7U9GSE9-F1
#
_entry.id   AF-A0A7U9GSE9-F1
#
_cell.length_a   1.000
_cell.length_b   1.000
_cell.length_c   1.000
_cell.angle_alpha   90.00
_cell.angle_beta   90.00
_cell.angle_gamma   90.00
#
_symmetry.space_group_name_H-M   'P 1'
#
loop_
_entity.id
_entity.type
_entity.pdbx_description
1 polymer ?
#
loop_
_entity_poly.entity_id
_entity_poly.type
_entity_poly.pdbx_seq_one_letter_code
_entity_poly.pdbx_strand_id
1 'polypeptide(L)'
;MTRSLRIFYIALFLLTLLVLGLWSVRSFFGFSTNADATVLNGRWTKAVETHYDDQFPIKRLGTNLWAALDFKLFNEGRPGVVLGRDQWLYSDEEFNPIVNEELNLQGNYALVEGVRQTLKAKGVKLVMAIVPAKVRLYPEHLGEVKPASIHANLYQDFHARVAADKILAPDLLGPLQQAKHNGQQVFLRTDTHWTPEGAEIAANTLAKTIADKFPLSGEPQRFVTTPAEKVTHKGDLRLFLPLDPLFENLMPAQEPLQKRNTVAAEQPAGDDALFASSEVPVALIGTSYSANPNWNFVGALKQALHSDVVNYAEDGHGPILPMLSYLKSDDFKNSPPQVLIWEFPERYLPVNNEIGDADPQWVAELKQAGARQQNVAVNTKSETPDRAQN
;
A
#
# COMPACT_ATOMS: atom_id res chain seq x y z
N MET A 1 22.71 -40.01 22.72
CA MET A 1 23.91 -39.32 22.20
C MET A 1 25.10 -39.68 23.07
N THR A 2 26.16 -40.33 22.55
CA THR A 2 27.28 -40.84 23.35
C THR A 2 28.26 -39.73 23.75
N ARG A 3 29.00 -39.90 24.86
CA ARG A 3 29.97 -38.90 25.37
C ARG A 3 31.03 -38.54 24.33
N SER A 4 31.50 -39.52 23.55
CA SER A 4 32.47 -39.33 22.48
C SER A 4 31.93 -38.49 21.32
N LEU A 5 30.66 -38.67 20.97
CA LEU A 5 30.00 -37.87 19.94
C LEU A 5 29.90 -36.40 20.37
N ARG A 6 29.56 -36.15 21.64
CA ARG A 6 29.48 -34.78 22.20
C ARG A 6 30.84 -34.07 22.18
N ILE A 7 31.92 -34.78 22.53
CA ILE A 7 33.29 -34.25 22.47
C ILE A 7 33.68 -33.91 21.03
N PHE A 8 33.35 -34.79 20.07
CA PHE A 8 33.60 -34.53 18.65
C PHE A 8 32.87 -33.29 18.14
N TYR A 9 31.58 -33.12 18.48
CA TYR A 9 30.83 -31.91 18.10
C TYR A 9 31.42 -30.63 18.71
N ILE A 10 31.82 -30.67 19.99
CA ILE A 10 32.46 -29.52 20.64
C ILE A 10 33.79 -29.18 19.96
N ALA A 11 34.62 -30.19 19.66
CA ALA A 11 35.88 -29.98 18.98
C ALA A 11 35.69 -29.42 17.56
N LEU A 12 34.72 -29.94 16.80
CA LEU A 12 34.40 -29.46 15.46
C LEU A 12 33.87 -28.01 15.50
N PHE A 13 33.00 -27.70 16.46
CA PHE A 13 32.45 -26.35 16.65
C PHE A 13 33.56 -25.35 17.02
N LEU A 14 34.44 -25.70 17.97
CA LEU A 14 35.57 -24.86 18.37
C LEU A 14 36.56 -24.67 17.23
N LEU A 15 36.85 -25.71 16.44
CA LEU A 15 37.70 -25.62 15.26
C LEU A 15 37.09 -24.67 14.22
N THR A 16 35.78 -24.78 13.99
CA THR A 16 35.06 -23.92 13.05
C THR A 16 35.11 -22.46 13.52
N LEU A 17 34.83 -22.19 14.80
CA LEU A 17 34.96 -20.85 15.38
C LEU A 17 36.38 -20.29 15.27
N LEU A 18 37.40 -21.12 15.48
CA LEU A 18 38.80 -20.72 15.39
C LEU A 18 39.21 -20.40 13.94
N VAL A 19 38.75 -21.18 12.96
CA VAL A 19 38.96 -20.91 11.53
C VAL A 19 38.26 -19.62 11.11
N LEU A 20 37.00 -19.43 11.51
CA LEU A 20 36.24 -18.21 11.20
C LEU A 20 36.86 -16.98 11.88
N GLY A 21 37.33 -17.10 13.12
CA GLY A 21 38.03 -16.03 13.84
C GLY A 21 39.38 -15.69 13.23
N LEU A 22 40.18 -16.67 12.81
CA LEU A 22 41.45 -16.41 12.13
C LEU A 22 41.24 -15.79 10.75
N TRP A 23 40.21 -16.22 10.03
CA TRP A 23 39.84 -15.63 8.75
C TRP A 23 39.35 -14.18 8.96
N SER A 24 38.65 -13.87 10.07
CA SER A 24 38.18 -12.51 10.36
C SER A 24 39.29 -11.54 10.73
N VAL A 25 40.35 -12.02 11.38
CA VAL A 25 41.56 -11.21 11.60
C VAL A 25 42.25 -10.88 10.27
N ARG A 26 42.17 -11.76 9.26
CA ARG A 26 42.75 -11.50 7.92
C ARG A 26 42.14 -10.27 7.24
N SER A 27 40.85 -9.99 7.44
CA SER A 27 40.18 -8.87 6.76
C SER A 27 40.57 -7.49 7.29
N PHE A 28 41.21 -7.42 8.46
CA PHE A 28 41.72 -6.17 9.04
C PHE A 28 43.15 -5.82 8.60
N PHE A 29 43.85 -6.69 7.86
CA PHE A 29 45.16 -6.33 7.31
C PHE A 29 44.99 -5.28 6.20
N GLY A 30 45.51 -4.07 6.45
CA GLY A 30 45.39 -2.93 5.53
C GLY A 30 44.14 -2.07 5.75
N PHE A 31 43.34 -2.35 6.78
CA PHE A 31 42.23 -1.47 7.17
C PHE A 31 42.77 -0.18 7.79
N SER A 32 42.42 0.96 7.18
CA SER A 32 42.75 2.30 7.69
C SER A 32 41.51 3.18 7.67
N THR A 33 41.28 3.93 8.74
CA THR A 33 40.20 4.90 8.85
C THR A 33 40.71 6.32 8.58
N ASN A 34 39.83 7.24 8.18
CA ASN A 34 40.17 8.66 8.04
C ASN A 34 40.58 9.26 9.40
N ALA A 35 41.44 10.29 9.40
CA ALA A 35 41.97 10.91 10.62
C ALA A 35 40.90 11.47 11.58
N ASP A 36 39.71 11.81 11.07
CA ASP A 36 38.59 12.37 11.85
C ASP A 36 37.66 11.31 12.47
N ALA A 37 37.87 10.03 12.15
CA ALA A 37 37.12 8.91 12.70
C ALA A 37 37.75 8.49 14.04
N THR A 38 37.41 9.22 15.11
CA THR A 38 37.91 8.96 16.46
C THR A 38 37.00 7.97 17.22
N VAL A 39 37.51 7.40 18.30
CA VAL A 39 36.74 6.50 19.18
C VAL A 39 35.68 7.30 19.97
N LEU A 40 35.97 8.56 20.33
CA LEU A 40 35.09 9.42 21.13
C LEU A 40 33.82 9.86 20.41
N ASN A 41 33.84 9.94 19.07
CA ASN A 41 32.68 10.30 18.26
C ASN A 41 31.92 9.08 17.70
N GLY A 42 32.32 7.86 18.06
CA GLY A 42 31.69 6.60 17.65
C GLY A 42 31.87 6.23 16.17
N ARG A 43 32.50 7.10 15.35
CA ARG A 43 32.66 6.87 13.91
C ARG A 43 33.70 5.79 13.62
N TRP A 44 34.71 5.66 14.48
CA TRP A 44 35.67 4.56 14.36
C TRP A 44 35.01 3.19 14.55
N THR A 45 34.20 3.04 15.61
CA THR A 45 33.46 1.80 15.89
C THR A 45 32.51 1.46 14.74
N LYS A 46 31.81 2.46 14.19
CA LYS A 46 30.93 2.26 13.02
C LYS A 46 31.70 1.86 11.76
N ALA A 47 32.88 2.42 11.52
CA ALA A 47 33.74 2.04 10.40
C ALA A 47 34.27 0.60 10.53
N VAL A 48 34.65 0.19 11.75
CA VAL A 48 35.06 -1.18 12.06
C VAL A 48 33.90 -2.16 11.91
N GLU A 49 32.71 -1.81 12.41
CA GLU A 49 31.49 -2.62 12.29
C GLU A 49 31.09 -2.80 10.81
N THR A 50 31.09 -1.71 10.03
CA THR A 50 30.76 -1.75 8.59
C THR A 50 31.76 -2.61 7.83
N HIS A 51 33.07 -2.43 8.07
CA HIS A 51 34.12 -3.23 7.43
C HIS A 51 34.07 -4.70 7.81
N TYR A 52 33.74 -5.00 9.08
CA TYR A 52 33.54 -6.36 9.54
C TYR A 52 32.32 -7.02 8.86
N ASP A 53 31.18 -6.35 8.81
CA ASP A 53 29.96 -6.88 8.17
C ASP A 53 30.13 -7.08 6.66
N ASP A 54 30.90 -6.22 5.98
CA ASP A 54 31.20 -6.34 4.55
C ASP A 54 32.14 -7.52 4.23
N GLN A 55 33.16 -7.74 5.05
CA GLN A 55 34.16 -8.78 4.83
C GLN A 55 33.76 -10.15 5.41
N PHE A 56 32.88 -10.15 6.43
CA PHE A 56 32.45 -11.33 7.17
C PHE A 56 30.91 -11.47 7.19
N PRO A 57 30.28 -11.84 6.07
CA PRO A 57 28.82 -11.95 5.97
C PRO A 57 28.24 -13.15 6.74
N ILE A 58 28.97 -13.79 7.67
CA ILE A 58 28.53 -14.97 8.45
C ILE A 58 27.21 -14.71 9.16
N LYS A 59 26.98 -13.48 9.64
CA LYS A 59 25.71 -13.08 10.23
C LYS A 59 24.57 -13.21 9.21
N ARG A 60 24.76 -12.74 7.96
CA ARG A 60 23.82 -12.89 6.84
C ARG A 60 23.69 -14.34 6.38
N LEU A 61 24.79 -15.10 6.33
CA LEU A 61 24.78 -16.52 5.96
C LEU A 61 23.99 -17.34 7.00
N GLY A 62 24.22 -17.09 8.29
CA GLY A 62 23.54 -17.76 9.39
C GLY A 62 22.06 -17.41 9.46
N THR A 63 21.69 -16.13 9.32
CA THR A 63 20.28 -15.72 9.30
C THR A 63 19.55 -16.22 8.05
N ASN A 64 20.18 -16.18 6.87
CA ASN A 64 19.57 -16.71 5.65
C ASN A 64 19.46 -18.24 5.66
N LEU A 65 20.45 -18.95 6.22
CA LEU A 65 20.38 -20.40 6.37
C LEU A 65 19.29 -20.81 7.35
N TRP A 66 19.20 -20.15 8.50
CA TRP A 66 18.16 -20.42 9.49
C TRP A 66 16.77 -20.12 8.93
N ALA A 67 16.63 -18.97 8.29
CA ALA A 67 15.35 -18.53 7.77
C ALA A 67 14.93 -19.28 6.47
N ALA A 68 15.88 -19.83 5.69
CA ALA A 68 15.57 -20.76 4.61
C ALA A 68 15.16 -22.16 5.11
N LEU A 69 15.71 -22.59 6.26
CA LEU A 69 15.22 -23.78 6.96
C LEU A 69 13.79 -23.53 7.46
N ASP A 70 13.51 -22.37 8.06
CA ASP A 70 12.15 -22.01 8.48
C ASP A 70 11.18 -21.92 7.28
N PHE A 71 11.59 -21.29 6.18
CA PHE A 71 10.82 -21.26 4.93
C PHE A 71 10.51 -22.67 4.40
N LYS A 72 11.50 -23.58 4.40
CA LYS A 72 11.33 -24.92 3.84
C LYS A 72 10.56 -25.87 4.77
N LEU A 73 10.72 -25.73 6.08
CA LEU A 73 10.14 -26.64 7.07
C LEU A 73 8.78 -26.19 7.57
N PHE A 74 8.56 -24.88 7.69
CA PHE A 74 7.37 -24.29 8.29
C PHE A 74 6.59 -23.37 7.34
N ASN A 75 7.12 -23.09 6.14
CA ASN A 75 6.50 -22.18 5.18
C ASN A 75 6.25 -20.79 5.82
N GLU A 76 7.24 -20.29 6.56
CA GLU A 76 7.22 -18.99 7.26
C GLU A 76 8.15 -17.97 6.56
N GLY A 77 7.70 -16.71 6.46
CA GLY A 77 8.48 -15.56 5.97
C GLY A 77 8.97 -14.65 7.11
N ARG A 78 9.64 -13.53 6.78
CA ARG A 78 9.87 -12.45 7.78
C ARG A 78 8.56 -11.69 8.04
N PRO A 79 8.44 -10.96 9.17
CA PRO A 79 7.33 -10.02 9.35
C PRO A 79 7.16 -9.15 8.09
N GLY A 80 5.93 -9.07 7.58
CA GLY A 80 5.61 -8.44 6.29
C GLY A 80 5.05 -9.38 5.22
N VAL A 81 5.18 -10.72 5.33
CA VAL A 81 4.65 -11.65 4.32
C VAL A 81 4.06 -12.94 4.90
N VAL A 82 2.92 -13.36 4.35
CA VAL A 82 2.29 -14.67 4.59
C VAL A 82 2.35 -15.51 3.31
N LEU A 83 2.78 -16.75 3.46
CA LEU A 83 2.93 -17.70 2.37
C LEU A 83 1.60 -18.40 2.04
N GLY A 84 1.20 -18.28 0.77
CA GLY A 84 0.08 -19.01 0.18
C GLY A 84 0.51 -20.29 -0.53
N ARG A 85 -0.48 -20.95 -1.14
CA ARG A 85 -0.29 -22.04 -2.09
C ARG A 85 0.08 -21.50 -3.46
N ASP A 86 0.57 -22.37 -4.35
CA ASP A 86 0.88 -22.04 -5.74
C ASP A 86 1.83 -20.84 -5.89
N GLN A 87 2.76 -20.68 -4.94
CA GLN A 87 3.69 -19.56 -4.87
C GLN A 87 3.03 -18.17 -4.73
N TRP A 88 1.81 -18.08 -4.21
CA TRP A 88 1.19 -16.81 -3.82
C TRP A 88 1.78 -16.29 -2.53
N LEU A 89 1.97 -14.97 -2.47
CA LEU A 89 2.39 -14.25 -1.27
C LEU A 89 1.31 -13.25 -0.89
N TYR A 90 1.11 -13.01 0.39
CA TYR A 90 0.21 -11.96 0.87
C TYR A 90 0.92 -11.07 1.88
N SER A 91 0.50 -9.82 2.02
CA SER A 91 0.96 -8.96 3.13
C SER A 91 0.40 -9.51 4.44
N ASP A 92 1.21 -9.57 5.49
CA ASP A 92 0.73 -9.96 6.82
C ASP A 92 -0.18 -8.89 7.46
N GLU A 93 -0.18 -7.66 6.93
CA GLU A 93 -1.15 -6.61 7.27
C GLU A 93 -2.60 -7.02 6.98
N GLU A 94 -2.82 -7.93 6.02
CA GLU A 94 -4.14 -8.49 5.71
C GLU A 94 -4.52 -9.70 6.59
N PHE A 95 -3.65 -10.08 7.55
CA PHE A 95 -3.81 -11.27 8.39
C PHE A 95 -3.76 -10.96 9.88
N ASN A 96 -2.82 -10.11 10.30
CA ASN A 96 -2.49 -9.93 11.69
C ASN A 96 -3.64 -9.29 12.48
N PRO A 97 -3.83 -9.67 13.76
CA PRO A 97 -4.69 -8.90 14.67
C PRO A 97 -4.07 -7.52 14.92
N ILE A 98 -4.90 -6.54 15.30
CA ILE A 98 -4.45 -5.15 15.42
C ILE A 98 -4.63 -4.64 16.84
N VAL A 99 -3.54 -4.05 17.37
CA VAL A 99 -3.57 -3.42 18.69
C VAL A 99 -4.43 -2.16 18.63
N ASN A 100 -5.34 -2.02 19.60
CA ASN A 100 -6.30 -0.92 19.68
C ASN A 100 -7.20 -0.78 18.44
N GLU A 101 -7.55 -1.91 17.80
CA GLU A 101 -8.33 -1.93 16.55
C GLU A 101 -9.59 -1.06 16.61
N GLU A 102 -10.38 -1.15 17.69
CA GLU A 102 -11.64 -0.41 17.81
C GLU A 102 -11.39 1.11 17.86
N LEU A 103 -10.38 1.54 18.61
CA LEU A 103 -10.00 2.95 18.71
C LEU A 103 -9.48 3.48 17.36
N ASN A 104 -8.66 2.69 16.67
CA ASN A 104 -8.11 3.06 15.36
C ASN A 104 -9.23 3.17 14.32
N LEU A 105 -10.14 2.18 14.26
CA LEU A 105 -11.31 2.19 13.38
C LEU A 105 -12.15 3.44 13.61
N GLN A 106 -12.55 3.71 14.86
CA GLN A 106 -13.34 4.89 15.21
C GLN A 106 -12.61 6.18 14.81
N GLY A 107 -11.31 6.27 15.11
CA GLY A 107 -10.49 7.43 14.76
C GLY A 107 -10.34 7.65 13.25
N ASN A 108 -10.18 6.59 12.46
CA ASN A 108 -10.02 6.67 11.02
C ASN A 108 -11.36 6.94 10.31
N TYR A 109 -12.47 6.36 10.77
CA TYR A 109 -13.81 6.75 10.30
C TYR A 109 -14.11 8.22 10.57
N ALA A 110 -13.78 8.71 11.77
CA ALA A 110 -13.96 10.12 12.11
C ALA A 110 -13.06 11.03 11.26
N LEU A 111 -11.83 10.60 10.97
CA LEU A 111 -10.94 11.33 10.07
C LEU A 111 -11.49 11.40 8.65
N VAL A 112 -11.96 10.28 8.09
CA VAL A 112 -12.55 10.23 6.73
C VAL A 112 -13.72 11.20 6.61
N GLU A 113 -14.61 11.25 7.61
CA GLU A 113 -15.70 12.22 7.64
C GLU A 113 -15.23 13.68 7.80
N GLY A 114 -14.21 13.93 8.63
CA GLY A 114 -13.59 15.26 8.76
C GLY A 114 -12.96 15.76 7.46
N VAL A 115 -12.29 14.87 6.72
CA VAL A 115 -11.78 15.14 5.37
C VAL A 115 -12.94 15.43 4.42
N ARG A 116 -13.99 14.61 4.40
CA ARG A 116 -15.19 14.84 3.58
C ARG A 116 -15.82 16.22 3.84
N GLN A 117 -15.86 16.67 5.10
CA GLN A 117 -16.36 18.00 5.46
C GLN A 117 -15.48 19.12 4.93
N THR A 118 -14.16 18.97 5.09
CA THR A 118 -13.16 19.94 4.58
C THR A 118 -13.27 20.10 3.07
N LEU A 119 -13.36 18.99 2.34
CA LEU A 119 -13.55 18.97 0.89
C LEU A 119 -14.89 19.59 0.49
N LYS A 120 -15.98 19.22 1.16
CA LYS A 120 -17.32 19.76 0.88
C LYS A 120 -17.39 21.27 1.10
N ALA A 121 -16.69 21.82 2.10
CA ALA A 121 -16.63 23.27 2.35
C ALA A 121 -15.98 24.04 1.20
N LYS A 122 -15.16 23.37 0.37
CA LYS A 122 -14.56 23.90 -0.86
C LYS A 122 -15.31 23.50 -2.13
N GLY A 123 -16.48 22.87 -2.00
CA GLY A 123 -17.28 22.40 -3.14
C GLY A 123 -16.83 21.07 -3.75
N VAL A 124 -15.72 20.49 -3.28
CA VAL A 124 -15.13 19.26 -3.81
C VAL A 124 -15.97 18.04 -3.45
N LYS A 125 -16.21 17.16 -4.42
CA LYS A 125 -16.89 15.86 -4.22
C LYS A 125 -15.86 14.78 -3.90
N LEU A 126 -15.98 14.16 -2.72
CA LEU A 126 -15.14 13.02 -2.35
C LEU A 126 -15.72 11.72 -2.90
N VAL A 127 -14.87 10.93 -3.56
CA VAL A 127 -15.14 9.55 -3.97
C VAL A 127 -14.09 8.64 -3.37
N MET A 128 -14.51 7.71 -2.51
CA MET A 128 -13.61 6.71 -1.94
C MET A 128 -13.45 5.55 -2.95
N ALA A 129 -12.20 5.23 -3.27
CA ALA A 129 -11.82 4.02 -3.96
C ALA A 129 -11.30 3.02 -2.93
N ILE A 130 -12.22 2.32 -2.25
CA ILE A 130 -11.87 1.31 -1.24
C ILE A 130 -11.36 0.07 -1.96
N VAL A 131 -10.05 -0.18 -1.87
CA VAL A 131 -9.40 -1.32 -2.54
C VAL A 131 -9.58 -2.57 -1.67
N PRO A 132 -10.22 -3.64 -2.19
CA PRO A 132 -10.37 -4.88 -1.44
C PRO A 132 -9.02 -5.56 -1.23
N ALA A 133 -8.86 -6.22 -0.09
CA ALA A 133 -7.68 -6.97 0.27
C ALA A 133 -7.43 -8.10 -0.73
N LYS A 134 -6.17 -8.37 -1.02
CA LYS A 134 -5.77 -9.46 -1.93
C LYS A 134 -6.22 -10.82 -1.38
N VAL A 135 -6.14 -11.02 -0.07
CA VAL A 135 -6.63 -12.24 0.60
C VAL A 135 -8.13 -12.46 0.42
N ARG A 136 -8.92 -11.38 0.35
CA ARG A 136 -10.37 -11.44 0.10
C ARG A 136 -10.67 -11.80 -1.35
N LEU A 137 -9.86 -11.31 -2.29
CA LEU A 137 -10.01 -11.60 -3.71
C LEU A 137 -9.48 -12.97 -4.10
N TYR A 138 -8.42 -13.47 -3.47
CA TYR A 138 -7.77 -14.74 -3.77
C TYR A 138 -7.73 -15.70 -2.58
N PRO A 139 -8.87 -16.04 -1.94
CA PRO A 139 -8.89 -16.98 -0.82
C PRO A 139 -8.49 -18.40 -1.23
N GLU A 140 -8.62 -18.76 -2.51
CA GLU A 140 -8.26 -20.07 -3.04
C GLU A 140 -6.77 -20.38 -2.95
N HIS A 141 -5.89 -19.37 -2.89
CA HIS A 141 -4.45 -19.58 -2.73
C HIS A 141 -3.97 -19.41 -1.28
N LEU A 142 -4.89 -19.30 -0.31
CA LEU A 142 -4.52 -19.31 1.10
C LEU A 142 -3.83 -20.61 1.51
N GLY A 143 -2.79 -20.48 2.35
CA GLY A 143 -2.17 -21.58 3.07
C GLY A 143 -2.92 -21.94 4.36
N GLU A 144 -2.16 -22.43 5.34
CA GLU A 144 -2.68 -22.81 6.66
C GLU A 144 -3.05 -21.58 7.50
N VAL A 145 -2.28 -20.50 7.40
CA VAL A 145 -2.53 -19.25 8.11
C VAL A 145 -3.81 -18.59 7.58
N LYS A 146 -4.72 -18.22 8.47
CA LYS A 146 -5.96 -17.52 8.16
C LYS A 146 -5.93 -16.09 8.70
N PRO A 147 -6.57 -15.12 8.03
CA PRO A 147 -6.71 -13.78 8.58
C PRO A 147 -7.44 -13.78 9.93
N ALA A 148 -7.01 -12.89 10.83
CA ALA A 148 -7.72 -12.61 12.08
C ALA A 148 -9.14 -12.09 11.81
N SER A 149 -10.03 -12.25 12.79
CA SER A 149 -11.47 -11.95 12.66
C SER A 149 -11.77 -10.50 12.27
N ILE A 150 -10.89 -9.56 12.63
CA ILE A 150 -11.03 -8.14 12.26
C ILE A 150 -11.11 -7.92 10.74
N HIS A 151 -10.48 -8.79 9.94
CA HIS A 151 -10.45 -8.69 8.48
C HIS A 151 -11.68 -9.31 7.81
N ALA A 152 -12.51 -10.07 8.53
CA ALA A 152 -13.59 -10.85 7.91
C ALA A 152 -14.60 -9.99 7.14
N ASN A 153 -15.10 -8.93 7.78
CA ASN A 153 -16.12 -8.02 7.23
C ASN A 153 -15.61 -6.60 6.96
N LEU A 154 -14.30 -6.36 7.10
CA LEU A 154 -13.71 -5.03 7.07
C LEU A 154 -14.10 -4.22 5.83
N TYR A 155 -14.09 -4.83 4.64
CA TYR A 155 -14.51 -4.20 3.39
C TYR A 155 -15.97 -3.74 3.43
N GLN A 156 -16.87 -4.64 3.85
CA GLN A 156 -18.30 -4.39 3.90
C GLN A 156 -18.65 -3.34 4.96
N ASP A 157 -18.02 -3.42 6.13
CA ASP A 157 -18.22 -2.49 7.23
C ASP A 157 -17.70 -1.09 6.86
N PHE A 158 -16.57 -1.01 6.14
CA PHE A 158 -16.05 0.25 5.63
C PHE A 158 -17.05 0.90 4.67
N HIS A 159 -17.52 0.16 3.67
CA HIS A 159 -18.54 0.63 2.72
C HIS A 159 -19.83 1.08 3.44
N ALA A 160 -20.32 0.29 4.38
CA ALA A 160 -21.52 0.63 5.15
C ALA A 160 -21.34 1.93 5.94
N ARG A 161 -20.17 2.13 6.55
CA ARG A 161 -19.88 3.33 7.34
C ARG A 161 -19.76 4.58 6.47
N VAL A 162 -19.00 4.53 5.37
CA VAL A 162 -18.86 5.71 4.48
C VAL A 162 -20.19 6.04 3.77
N ALA A 163 -21.01 5.03 3.44
CA ALA A 163 -22.34 5.25 2.90
C ALA A 163 -23.28 5.93 3.91
N ALA A 164 -23.19 5.59 5.20
CA ALA A 164 -23.95 6.27 6.26
C ALA A 164 -23.59 7.78 6.36
N ASP A 165 -22.34 8.12 6.06
CA ASP A 165 -21.83 9.49 5.98
C ASP A 165 -22.08 10.17 4.62
N LYS A 166 -22.82 9.49 3.72
CA LYS A 166 -23.15 9.96 2.35
C LYS A 166 -21.91 10.21 1.50
N ILE A 167 -20.83 9.49 1.77
CA ILE A 167 -19.63 9.47 0.94
C ILE A 167 -19.85 8.44 -0.17
N LEU A 168 -19.55 8.83 -1.40
CA LEU A 168 -19.63 7.93 -2.54
C LEU A 168 -18.46 6.95 -2.48
N ALA A 169 -18.73 5.65 -2.42
CA ALA A 169 -17.74 4.59 -2.47
C ALA A 169 -18.25 3.46 -3.37
N PRO A 170 -17.90 3.45 -4.68
CA PRO A 170 -18.31 2.38 -5.58
C PRO A 170 -17.71 1.03 -5.15
N ASP A 171 -18.49 -0.06 -5.27
CA ASP A 171 -17.99 -1.41 -5.02
C ASP A 171 -16.95 -1.80 -6.08
N LEU A 172 -15.72 -2.04 -5.64
CA LEU A 172 -14.63 -2.51 -6.50
C LEU A 172 -14.49 -4.04 -6.42
N LEU A 173 -14.99 -4.67 -5.35
CA LEU A 173 -14.83 -6.11 -5.14
C LEU A 173 -15.59 -6.92 -6.19
N GLY A 174 -16.86 -6.59 -6.46
CA GLY A 174 -17.69 -7.32 -7.43
C GLY A 174 -17.08 -7.38 -8.84
N PRO A 175 -16.73 -6.23 -9.46
CA PRO A 175 -16.10 -6.20 -10.78
C PRO A 175 -14.76 -6.95 -10.84
N LEU A 176 -13.91 -6.81 -9.81
CA LEU A 176 -12.63 -7.51 -9.73
C LEU A 176 -12.82 -9.04 -9.58
N GLN A 177 -13.78 -9.46 -8.75
CA GLN A 177 -14.15 -10.87 -8.64
C GLN A 177 -14.66 -11.41 -9.98
N GLN A 178 -15.52 -10.67 -10.68
CA GLN A 178 -16.05 -11.09 -11.97
C GLN A 178 -14.92 -11.30 -13.00
N ALA A 179 -13.97 -10.37 -13.09
CA ALA A 179 -12.80 -10.50 -13.95
C ALA A 179 -11.95 -11.73 -13.59
N LYS A 180 -11.73 -11.99 -12.30
CA LYS A 180 -11.06 -13.20 -11.81
C LYS A 180 -11.76 -14.49 -12.27
N HIS A 181 -13.09 -14.56 -12.13
CA HIS A 181 -13.86 -15.72 -12.58
C HIS A 181 -13.77 -15.93 -14.11
N ASN A 182 -13.57 -14.85 -14.87
CA ASN A 182 -13.35 -14.90 -16.32
C ASN A 182 -11.89 -15.23 -16.70
N GLY A 183 -11.05 -15.61 -15.74
CA GLY A 183 -9.66 -16.02 -15.97
C GLY A 183 -8.65 -14.88 -16.02
N GLN A 184 -9.03 -13.65 -15.66
CA GLN A 184 -8.11 -12.52 -15.58
C GLN A 184 -7.46 -12.44 -14.19
N GLN A 185 -6.13 -12.35 -14.14
CA GLN A 185 -5.45 -12.04 -12.88
C GLN A 185 -5.58 -10.54 -12.58
N VAL A 186 -6.20 -10.19 -11.46
CA VAL A 186 -6.47 -8.80 -11.04
C VAL A 186 -5.55 -8.31 -9.91
N PHE A 187 -4.85 -9.21 -9.22
CA PHE A 187 -3.72 -8.90 -8.33
C PHE A 187 -2.51 -9.75 -8.70
N LEU A 188 -1.33 -9.15 -8.58
CA LEU A 188 -0.07 -9.86 -8.80
C LEU A 188 0.12 -10.97 -7.76
N ARG A 189 0.73 -12.08 -8.15
CA ARG A 189 0.88 -13.25 -7.28
C ARG A 189 1.88 -13.01 -6.14
N THR A 190 3.00 -12.37 -6.44
CA THR A 190 4.13 -12.19 -5.50
C THR A 190 4.27 -10.76 -4.99
N ASP A 191 3.24 -9.95 -5.19
CA ASP A 191 3.22 -8.52 -4.89
C ASP A 191 1.88 -8.15 -4.19
N THR A 192 1.86 -7.07 -3.42
CA THR A 192 0.63 -6.58 -2.77
C THR A 192 -0.37 -5.99 -3.76
N HIS A 193 0.08 -5.50 -4.91
CA HIS A 193 -0.71 -4.65 -5.79
C HIS A 193 -1.60 -5.39 -6.78
N TRP A 194 -2.58 -4.65 -7.32
CA TRP A 194 -3.35 -5.08 -8.48
C TRP A 194 -2.45 -5.24 -9.72
N THR A 195 -2.94 -5.96 -10.72
CA THR A 195 -2.38 -5.91 -12.08
C THR A 195 -2.85 -4.63 -12.78
N PRO A 196 -2.22 -4.23 -13.91
CA PRO A 196 -2.73 -3.14 -14.74
C PRO A 196 -4.17 -3.37 -15.21
N GLU A 197 -4.56 -4.62 -15.44
CA GLU A 197 -5.95 -5.01 -15.74
C GLU A 197 -6.87 -4.78 -14.53
N GLY A 198 -6.45 -5.16 -13.32
CA GLY A 198 -7.19 -4.90 -12.08
C GLY A 198 -7.38 -3.40 -11.83
N ALA A 199 -6.32 -2.61 -12.01
CA ALA A 199 -6.38 -1.14 -11.92
C ALA A 199 -7.35 -0.53 -12.94
N GLU A 200 -7.36 -1.03 -14.18
CA GLU A 200 -8.28 -0.59 -15.24
C GLU A 200 -9.74 -0.89 -14.90
N ILE A 201 -10.03 -2.08 -14.35
CA ILE A 201 -11.39 -2.43 -13.89
C ILE A 201 -11.86 -1.48 -12.78
N ALA A 202 -10.97 -1.19 -11.82
CA ALA A 202 -11.27 -0.24 -10.74
C ALA A 202 -11.54 1.16 -11.30
N ALA A 203 -10.67 1.65 -12.20
CA ALA A 203 -10.81 2.96 -12.83
C ALA A 203 -12.11 3.10 -13.61
N ASN A 204 -12.49 2.09 -14.41
CA ASN A 204 -13.74 2.09 -15.16
C ASN A 204 -14.98 2.10 -14.24
N THR A 205 -14.91 1.38 -13.13
CA THR A 205 -16.00 1.34 -12.13
C THR A 205 -16.18 2.70 -11.44
N LEU A 206 -15.07 3.32 -11.03
CA LEU A 206 -15.07 4.66 -10.45
C LEU A 206 -15.59 5.69 -11.47
N ALA A 207 -15.05 5.69 -12.68
CA ALA A 207 -15.44 6.63 -13.73
C ALA A 207 -16.92 6.56 -14.09
N LYS A 208 -17.47 5.34 -14.21
CA LYS A 208 -18.90 5.14 -14.45
C LYS A 208 -19.76 5.77 -13.34
N THR A 209 -19.34 5.62 -12.08
CA THR A 209 -20.11 6.16 -10.95
C THR A 209 -19.93 7.67 -10.82
N ILE A 210 -18.73 8.19 -11.09
CA ILE A 210 -18.46 9.63 -11.15
C ILE A 210 -19.32 10.27 -12.24
N ALA A 211 -19.35 9.71 -13.45
CA ALA A 211 -20.17 10.25 -14.55
C ALA A 211 -21.68 10.29 -14.21
N ASP A 212 -22.19 9.29 -13.47
CA ASP A 212 -23.59 9.23 -13.04
C ASP A 212 -23.93 10.20 -11.89
N LYS A 213 -23.03 10.33 -10.90
CA LYS A 213 -23.32 11.06 -9.66
C LYS A 213 -22.74 12.47 -9.60
N PHE A 214 -21.55 12.66 -10.15
CA PHE A 214 -20.75 13.90 -10.12
C PHE A 214 -20.21 14.21 -11.52
N PRO A 215 -21.09 14.51 -12.50
CA PRO A 215 -20.65 14.83 -13.85
C PRO A 215 -19.66 16.01 -13.83
N LEU A 216 -18.51 15.81 -14.46
CA LEU A 216 -17.45 16.81 -14.53
C LEU A 216 -17.87 17.93 -15.49
N SER A 217 -17.64 19.18 -15.10
CA SER A 217 -17.73 20.33 -16.00
C SER A 217 -16.43 20.50 -16.78
N GLY A 218 -16.54 21.00 -18.02
CA GLY A 218 -15.43 21.17 -18.95
C GLY A 218 -15.59 20.32 -20.21
N GLU A 219 -14.76 20.61 -21.22
CA GLU A 219 -14.73 19.82 -22.45
C GLU A 219 -14.02 18.48 -22.21
N PRO A 220 -14.64 17.33 -22.56
CA PRO A 220 -14.02 16.03 -22.40
C PRO A 220 -12.70 15.93 -23.18
N GLN A 221 -11.62 15.55 -22.50
CA GLN A 221 -10.34 15.28 -23.13
C GLN A 221 -10.17 13.78 -23.40
N ARG A 222 -9.86 13.43 -24.64
CA ARG A 222 -9.65 12.03 -25.01
C ARG A 222 -8.23 11.59 -24.66
N PHE A 223 -8.13 10.47 -23.95
CA PHE A 223 -6.88 9.76 -23.69
C PHE A 223 -6.90 8.37 -24.33
N VAL A 224 -5.73 7.87 -24.72
CA VAL A 224 -5.55 6.56 -25.36
C VAL A 224 -4.46 5.79 -24.63
N THR A 225 -4.81 4.58 -24.19
CA THR A 225 -3.91 3.64 -23.54
C THR A 225 -3.39 2.64 -24.55
N THR A 226 -2.08 2.47 -24.59
CA THR A 226 -1.41 1.48 -25.45
C THR A 226 -0.60 0.49 -24.60
N PRO A 227 -0.51 -0.78 -25.00
CA PRO A 227 0.45 -1.71 -24.41
C PRO A 227 1.87 -1.16 -24.58
N ALA A 228 2.65 -1.20 -23.51
CA ALA A 228 4.05 -0.81 -23.50
C ALA A 228 4.96 -2.07 -23.40
N GLU A 229 6.13 -1.94 -22.80
CA GLU A 229 7.07 -3.05 -22.59
C GLU A 229 6.46 -4.15 -21.70
N LYS A 230 6.70 -5.42 -22.06
CA LYS A 230 6.53 -6.56 -21.15
C LYS A 230 7.80 -6.70 -20.34
N VAL A 231 7.70 -6.45 -19.04
CA VAL A 231 8.81 -6.62 -18.11
C VAL A 231 8.63 -7.87 -17.28
N THR A 232 9.73 -8.40 -16.75
CA THR A 232 9.65 -9.40 -15.67
C THR A 232 9.58 -8.64 -14.35
N HIS A 233 8.46 -8.75 -13.65
CA HIS A 233 8.20 -8.01 -12.41
C HIS A 233 8.65 -8.82 -11.18
N LYS A 234 9.45 -8.19 -10.33
CA LYS A 234 9.85 -8.70 -9.02
C LYS A 234 8.91 -8.10 -7.97
N GLY A 235 7.93 -8.89 -7.52
CA GLY A 235 6.94 -8.43 -6.55
C GLY A 235 7.53 -7.99 -5.21
N ASP A 236 6.93 -6.97 -4.60
CA ASP A 236 7.36 -6.37 -3.32
C ASP A 236 7.43 -7.38 -2.16
N LEU A 237 6.48 -8.31 -2.05
CA LEU A 237 6.41 -9.30 -0.97
C LEU A 237 7.59 -10.28 -0.98
N ARG A 238 8.28 -10.40 -2.11
CA ARG A 238 9.51 -11.19 -2.21
C ARG A 238 10.62 -10.65 -1.32
N LEU A 239 10.64 -9.34 -1.04
CA LEU A 239 11.68 -8.72 -0.21
C LEU A 239 11.63 -9.21 1.24
N PHE A 240 10.49 -9.74 1.67
CA PHE A 240 10.29 -10.30 3.01
C PHE A 240 10.60 -11.80 3.09
N LEU A 241 10.95 -12.44 1.97
CA LEU A 241 11.41 -13.83 1.96
C LEU A 241 12.91 -13.89 2.26
N PRO A 242 13.33 -14.65 3.27
CA PRO A 242 14.71 -14.68 3.74
C PRO A 242 15.59 -15.65 2.94
N LEU A 243 15.39 -15.70 1.62
CA LEU A 243 16.06 -16.66 0.73
C LEU A 243 17.22 -16.03 -0.04
N ASP A 244 17.24 -14.71 -0.20
CA ASP A 244 18.29 -14.00 -0.91
C ASP A 244 19.55 -13.79 -0.02
N PRO A 245 20.79 -13.97 -0.54
CA PRO A 245 21.14 -14.39 -1.91
C PRO A 245 21.35 -15.91 -2.06
N LEU A 246 21.37 -16.68 -0.97
CA LEU A 246 21.87 -18.07 -0.97
C LEU A 246 20.91 -19.10 -1.56
N PHE A 247 19.61 -18.83 -1.50
CA PHE A 247 18.53 -19.74 -1.87
C PHE A 247 17.58 -19.08 -2.87
N GLU A 248 18.10 -18.22 -3.75
CA GLU A 248 17.29 -17.53 -4.76
C GLU A 248 16.52 -18.52 -5.65
N ASN A 249 17.05 -19.72 -5.88
CA ASN A 249 16.39 -20.80 -6.60
C ASN A 249 15.09 -21.33 -5.93
N LEU A 250 14.87 -21.03 -4.64
CA LEU A 250 13.64 -21.36 -3.92
C LEU A 250 12.63 -20.22 -3.91
N MET A 251 12.98 -19.04 -4.44
CA MET A 251 12.07 -17.90 -4.51
C MET A 251 10.88 -18.21 -5.42
N PRO A 252 9.67 -17.73 -5.09
CA PRO A 252 8.56 -17.68 -6.02
C PRO A 252 8.98 -17.12 -7.38
N ALA A 253 8.45 -17.69 -8.47
CA ALA A 253 8.75 -17.23 -9.81
C ALA A 253 8.36 -15.74 -9.96
N GLN A 254 9.18 -14.96 -10.66
CA GLN A 254 8.79 -13.61 -11.08
C GLN A 254 7.62 -13.71 -12.06
N GLU A 255 6.79 -12.68 -12.15
CA GLU A 255 5.61 -12.67 -13.03
C GLU A 255 5.78 -11.68 -14.19
N PRO A 256 5.34 -12.04 -15.41
CA PRO A 256 5.37 -11.10 -16.52
C PRO A 256 4.34 -9.99 -16.27
N LEU A 257 4.77 -8.74 -16.43
CA LEU A 257 3.93 -7.57 -16.30
C LEU A 257 3.90 -6.82 -17.64
N GLN A 258 2.71 -6.75 -18.24
CA GLN A 258 2.47 -5.92 -19.41
C GLN A 258 2.26 -4.47 -18.95
N LYS A 259 3.29 -3.63 -19.04
CA LYS A 259 3.12 -2.20 -18.76
C LYS A 259 2.15 -1.59 -19.78
N ARG A 260 1.49 -0.51 -19.37
CA ARG A 260 0.55 0.25 -20.20
C ARG A 260 0.90 1.73 -20.08
N ASN A 261 0.77 2.46 -21.18
CA ASN A 261 1.01 3.90 -21.21
C ASN A 261 -0.21 4.61 -21.75
N THR A 262 -0.65 5.66 -21.07
CA THR A 262 -1.79 6.48 -21.47
C THR A 262 -1.35 7.89 -21.83
N VAL A 263 -1.73 8.34 -23.01
CA VAL A 263 -1.41 9.68 -23.54
C VAL A 263 -2.67 10.39 -24.02
N ALA A 264 -2.66 11.72 -24.03
CA ALA A 264 -3.74 12.50 -24.66
C ALA A 264 -3.75 12.25 -26.18
N ALA A 265 -4.94 12.05 -26.76
CA ALA A 265 -5.10 11.75 -28.18
C ALA A 265 -4.82 12.96 -29.08
N GLU A 266 -5.08 14.17 -28.56
CA GLU A 266 -4.85 15.44 -29.22
C GLU A 266 -4.08 16.33 -28.25
N GLN A 267 -2.89 16.78 -28.65
CA GLN A 267 -2.23 17.90 -27.97
C GLN A 267 -2.82 19.19 -28.56
N PRO A 268 -3.33 20.12 -27.73
CA PRO A 268 -3.83 21.38 -28.26
C PRO A 268 -2.68 22.10 -28.99
N ALA A 269 -2.85 22.31 -30.29
CA ALA A 269 -1.90 23.03 -31.12
C ALA A 269 -2.19 24.54 -31.00
N GLY A 270 -1.28 25.30 -30.39
CA GLY A 270 -1.29 26.77 -30.41
C GLY A 270 -1.00 27.44 -29.07
N ASP A 271 -0.51 28.69 -29.14
CA ASP A 271 -0.20 29.55 -27.98
C ASP A 271 -1.40 29.76 -27.03
N ASP A 272 -2.64 29.56 -27.50
CA ASP A 272 -3.87 29.66 -26.70
C ASP A 272 -4.02 28.52 -25.67
N ALA A 273 -3.30 27.39 -25.84
CA ALA A 273 -3.30 26.28 -24.87
C ALA A 273 -2.64 26.64 -23.54
N LEU A 274 -1.76 27.65 -23.54
CA LEU A 274 -1.09 28.18 -22.33
C LEU A 274 -2.00 29.12 -21.53
N PHE A 275 -3.10 29.60 -22.13
CA PHE A 275 -4.04 30.55 -21.50
C PHE A 275 -5.42 29.94 -21.21
N ALA A 276 -5.68 28.71 -21.67
CA ALA A 276 -6.84 27.96 -21.24
C ALA A 276 -6.73 27.73 -19.73
N SER A 277 -7.69 28.25 -18.96
CA SER A 277 -7.83 27.96 -17.55
C SER A 277 -7.97 26.45 -17.38
N SER A 278 -6.88 25.77 -17.04
CA SER A 278 -6.87 24.34 -16.76
C SER A 278 -7.51 24.14 -15.38
N GLU A 279 -8.84 24.20 -15.34
CA GLU A 279 -9.56 23.64 -14.20
C GLU A 279 -9.13 22.19 -14.07
N VAL A 280 -8.42 21.84 -13.00
CA VAL A 280 -8.04 20.47 -12.69
C VAL A 280 -9.32 19.76 -12.25
N PRO A 281 -9.96 18.92 -13.08
CA PRO A 281 -11.31 18.45 -12.77
C PRO A 281 -11.25 17.37 -11.69
N VAL A 282 -10.17 16.59 -11.68
CA VAL A 282 -10.01 15.42 -10.81
C VAL A 282 -8.62 15.37 -10.19
N ALA A 283 -8.58 15.21 -8.87
CA ALA A 283 -7.37 14.84 -8.13
C ALA A 283 -7.47 13.38 -7.66
N LEU A 284 -6.36 12.65 -7.74
CA LEU A 284 -6.20 11.32 -7.16
C LEU A 284 -5.23 11.38 -5.99
N ILE A 285 -5.67 10.96 -4.82
CA ILE A 285 -4.84 10.81 -3.62
C ILE A 285 -4.89 9.35 -3.24
N GLY A 286 -3.77 8.78 -2.81
CA GLY A 286 -3.74 7.38 -2.39
C GLY A 286 -2.34 6.91 -2.07
N THR A 287 -2.16 5.61 -2.25
CA THR A 287 -0.94 4.88 -1.91
C THR A 287 -0.13 4.51 -3.16
N SER A 288 0.80 3.58 -3.01
CA SER A 288 1.54 2.92 -4.10
C SER A 288 0.65 2.25 -5.16
N TYR A 289 -0.61 1.89 -4.86
CA TYR A 289 -1.59 1.45 -5.87
C TYR A 289 -1.87 2.55 -6.91
N SER A 290 -1.77 3.81 -6.50
CA SER A 290 -1.99 4.99 -7.34
C SER A 290 -0.69 5.70 -7.76
N ALA A 291 0.34 5.69 -6.92
CA ALA A 291 1.61 6.38 -7.17
C ALA A 291 2.51 5.62 -8.16
N ASN A 292 2.47 4.29 -8.15
CA ASN A 292 3.38 3.49 -8.95
C ASN A 292 2.90 3.38 -10.43
N PRO A 293 3.71 3.85 -11.41
CA PRO A 293 3.30 3.87 -12.81
C PRO A 293 3.16 2.48 -13.43
N ASN A 294 3.70 1.43 -12.82
CA ASN A 294 3.59 0.06 -13.32
C ASN A 294 2.13 -0.41 -13.42
N TRP A 295 1.23 0.11 -12.59
CA TRP A 295 -0.19 -0.24 -12.58
C TRP A 295 -1.03 0.57 -13.57
N ASN A 296 -0.50 1.70 -14.03
CA ASN A 296 -1.19 2.66 -14.90
C ASN A 296 -2.60 3.06 -14.41
N PHE A 297 -2.85 3.09 -13.09
CA PHE A 297 -4.15 3.43 -12.54
C PHE A 297 -4.59 4.86 -12.90
N VAL A 298 -3.65 5.82 -12.82
CA VAL A 298 -3.86 7.21 -13.25
C VAL A 298 -4.26 7.27 -14.73
N GLY A 299 -3.52 6.58 -15.60
CA GLY A 299 -3.82 6.54 -17.03
C GLY A 299 -5.18 5.92 -17.32
N ALA A 300 -5.52 4.82 -16.65
CA ALA A 300 -6.84 4.20 -16.76
C ALA A 300 -7.97 5.14 -16.32
N LEU A 301 -7.77 5.90 -15.24
CA LEU A 301 -8.73 6.93 -14.81
C LEU A 301 -8.87 8.05 -15.85
N LYS A 302 -7.76 8.58 -16.39
CA LYS A 302 -7.79 9.62 -17.43
C LYS A 302 -8.59 9.17 -18.66
N GLN A 303 -8.35 7.94 -19.10
CA GLN A 303 -9.08 7.35 -20.22
C GLN A 303 -10.56 7.14 -19.92
N ALA A 304 -10.90 6.59 -18.75
CA ALA A 304 -12.27 6.25 -18.40
C ALA A 304 -13.13 7.49 -18.09
N LEU A 305 -12.52 8.52 -17.49
CA LEU A 305 -13.19 9.78 -17.13
C LEU A 305 -13.28 10.77 -18.30
N HIS A 306 -12.52 10.56 -19.37
CA HIS A 306 -12.32 11.56 -20.42
C HIS A 306 -11.90 12.93 -19.85
N SER A 307 -11.01 12.91 -18.87
CA SER A 307 -10.59 14.08 -18.10
C SER A 307 -9.14 13.91 -17.68
N ASP A 308 -8.40 15.00 -17.57
CA ASP A 308 -7.12 14.94 -16.89
C ASP A 308 -7.31 14.60 -15.40
N VAL A 309 -6.30 13.95 -14.83
CA VAL A 309 -6.26 13.49 -13.43
C VAL A 309 -4.89 13.82 -12.88
N VAL A 310 -4.84 14.69 -11.87
CA VAL A 310 -3.59 15.05 -11.20
C VAL A 310 -3.38 14.09 -10.03
N ASN A 311 -2.21 13.43 -10.00
CA ASN A 311 -1.88 12.42 -9.01
C ASN A 311 -1.07 13.02 -7.86
N TYR A 312 -1.63 12.98 -6.66
CA TYR A 312 -1.02 13.35 -5.38
C TYR A 312 -0.83 12.12 -4.48
N ALA A 313 -0.89 10.90 -5.03
CA ALA A 313 -0.59 9.70 -4.27
C ALA A 313 0.92 9.57 -3.99
N GLU A 314 1.26 8.98 -2.85
CA GLU A 314 2.65 8.73 -2.44
C GLU A 314 2.85 7.26 -2.11
N ASP A 315 4.05 6.75 -2.38
CA ASP A 315 4.47 5.38 -2.05
C ASP A 315 5.03 5.33 -0.62
N GLY A 316 4.72 4.27 0.13
CA GLY A 316 5.32 4.01 1.45
C GLY A 316 4.70 4.72 2.66
N HIS A 317 3.69 5.58 2.48
CA HIS A 317 3.13 6.42 3.56
C HIS A 317 1.68 6.10 3.97
N GLY A 318 1.10 5.05 3.39
CA GLY A 318 -0.32 4.72 3.58
C GLY A 318 -1.26 5.78 2.99
N PRO A 319 -2.59 5.62 3.15
CA PRO A 319 -3.56 6.47 2.46
C PRO A 319 -3.86 7.80 3.17
N ILE A 320 -3.50 7.94 4.46
CA ILE A 320 -3.85 9.12 5.27
C ILE A 320 -2.84 10.25 5.13
N LEU A 321 -1.54 9.98 5.20
CA LEU A 321 -0.53 11.04 5.09
C LEU A 321 -0.68 11.86 3.80
N PRO A 322 -0.78 11.25 2.60
CA PRO A 322 -0.88 12.02 1.36
C PRO A 322 -2.14 12.89 1.30
N MET A 323 -3.25 12.43 1.91
CA MET A 323 -4.47 13.22 2.06
C MET A 323 -4.26 14.44 2.95
N LEU A 324 -3.61 14.27 4.10
CA LEU A 324 -3.33 15.38 5.01
C LEU A 324 -2.39 16.40 4.37
N SER A 325 -1.34 15.94 3.69
CA SER A 325 -0.42 16.77 2.91
C SER A 325 -1.16 17.56 1.83
N TYR A 326 -2.03 16.89 1.08
CA TYR A 326 -2.84 17.54 0.04
C TYR A 326 -3.77 18.63 0.61
N LEU A 327 -4.47 18.39 1.72
CA LEU A 327 -5.34 19.38 2.34
C LEU A 327 -4.59 20.65 2.83
N LYS A 328 -3.27 20.56 3.04
CA LYS A 328 -2.41 21.69 3.40
C LYS A 328 -1.72 22.34 2.20
N SER A 329 -1.73 21.69 1.04
CA SER A 329 -1.09 22.18 -0.19
C SER A 329 -1.69 23.49 -0.67
N ASP A 330 -0.90 24.26 -1.43
CA ASP A 330 -1.40 25.46 -2.09
C ASP A 330 -2.31 25.11 -3.28
N ASP A 331 -2.12 23.94 -3.90
CA ASP A 331 -2.98 23.44 -4.97
C ASP A 331 -4.43 23.27 -4.47
N PHE A 332 -4.63 22.64 -3.30
CA PHE A 332 -5.98 22.54 -2.73
C PHE A 332 -6.57 23.91 -2.32
N LYS A 333 -5.75 24.82 -1.82
CA LYS A 333 -6.23 26.15 -1.39
C LYS A 333 -6.64 27.03 -2.56
N ASN A 334 -5.85 27.01 -3.63
CA ASN A 334 -5.94 27.95 -4.75
C ASN A 334 -6.68 27.35 -5.95
N SER A 335 -6.67 26.03 -6.11
CA SER A 335 -7.25 25.33 -7.27
C SER A 335 -7.85 23.98 -6.86
N PRO A 336 -8.86 23.97 -5.97
CA PRO A 336 -9.50 22.73 -5.55
C PRO A 336 -10.19 22.04 -6.75
N PRO A 337 -10.10 20.70 -6.87
CA PRO A 337 -10.69 19.96 -7.96
C PRO A 337 -12.21 19.85 -7.82
N GLN A 338 -12.90 19.50 -8.90
CA GLN A 338 -14.33 19.21 -8.81
C GLN A 338 -14.58 17.89 -8.06
N VAL A 339 -13.78 16.87 -8.39
CA VAL A 339 -13.84 15.54 -7.78
C VAL A 339 -12.46 15.18 -7.21
N LEU A 340 -12.47 14.64 -6.00
CA LEU A 340 -11.29 14.02 -5.39
C LEU A 340 -11.56 12.52 -5.25
N ILE A 341 -10.71 11.70 -5.87
CA ILE A 341 -10.68 10.25 -5.68
C ILE A 341 -9.66 9.95 -4.59
N TRP A 342 -10.10 9.30 -3.52
CA TRP A 342 -9.23 8.85 -2.43
C TRP A 342 -9.14 7.32 -2.45
N GLU A 343 -8.03 6.82 -2.99
CA GLU A 343 -7.69 5.40 -3.01
C GLU A 343 -7.19 4.95 -1.64
N PHE A 344 -7.86 3.94 -1.09
CA PHE A 344 -7.69 3.52 0.30
C PHE A 344 -7.82 1.98 0.39
N PRO A 345 -6.72 1.23 0.53
CA PRO A 345 -6.79 -0.21 0.74
C PRO A 345 -7.41 -0.55 2.09
N GLU A 346 -8.37 -1.50 2.12
CA GLU A 346 -9.16 -1.78 3.33
C GLU A 346 -8.29 -2.07 4.56
N ARG A 347 -7.12 -2.71 4.36
CA ARG A 347 -6.18 -3.08 5.43
C ARG A 347 -5.62 -1.90 6.23
N TYR A 348 -5.66 -0.68 5.69
CA TYR A 348 -5.22 0.53 6.41
C TYR A 348 -6.29 1.11 7.35
N LEU A 349 -7.54 0.68 7.24
CA LEU A 349 -8.62 1.24 8.04
C LEU A 349 -8.49 0.92 9.55
N PRO A 350 -8.13 -0.30 9.98
CA PRO A 350 -8.04 -0.64 11.40
C PRO A 350 -6.70 -0.29 12.06
N VAL A 351 -5.71 0.22 11.32
CA VAL A 351 -4.36 0.49 11.86
C VAL A 351 -4.19 1.94 12.34
N ASN A 352 -3.17 2.17 13.15
CA ASN A 352 -2.72 3.52 13.49
C ASN A 352 -1.86 4.07 12.35
N ASN A 353 -2.49 4.87 11.47
CA ASN A 353 -1.84 5.38 10.26
C ASN A 353 -0.84 6.49 10.58
N GLU A 354 0.21 6.57 9.75
CA GLU A 354 1.17 7.67 9.77
C GLU A 354 0.49 9.01 9.44
N ILE A 355 0.86 10.05 10.19
CA ILE A 355 0.47 11.44 9.92
C ILE A 355 1.68 12.33 9.61
N GLY A 356 2.90 11.77 9.63
CA GLY A 356 4.14 12.46 9.27
C GLY A 356 4.33 13.73 10.08
N ASP A 357 4.65 14.84 9.40
CA ASP A 357 4.84 16.15 10.00
C ASP A 357 3.53 16.94 10.20
N ALA A 358 2.37 16.34 9.96
CA ALA A 358 1.09 17.00 10.19
C ALA A 358 0.90 17.29 11.68
N ASP A 359 0.46 18.51 12.00
CA ASP A 359 0.15 18.93 13.37
C ASP A 359 -0.87 17.98 14.02
N PRO A 360 -0.51 17.23 15.07
CA PRO A 360 -1.41 16.29 15.73
C PRO A 360 -2.69 16.95 16.28
N GLN A 361 -2.63 18.23 16.67
CA GLN A 361 -3.81 18.94 17.14
C GLN A 361 -4.79 19.18 15.99
N TRP A 362 -4.29 19.61 14.83
CA TRP A 362 -5.12 19.78 13.64
C TRP A 362 -5.76 18.46 13.19
N VAL A 363 -5.01 17.35 13.22
CA VAL A 363 -5.57 16.02 12.91
C VAL A 363 -6.64 15.61 13.94
N ALA A 364 -6.43 15.91 15.22
CA ALA A 364 -7.44 15.69 16.26
C ALA A 364 -8.69 16.54 16.03
N GLU A 365 -8.55 17.80 15.60
CA GLU A 365 -9.67 18.67 15.25
C GLU A 365 -10.47 18.13 14.05
N LEU A 366 -9.80 17.63 13.01
CA LEU A 366 -10.46 16.94 11.88
C LEU A 366 -11.27 15.74 12.35
N LYS A 367 -10.69 14.87 13.20
CA LYS A 367 -11.38 13.73 13.78
C LYS A 367 -12.57 14.16 14.64
N GLN A 368 -12.42 15.18 15.47
CA GLN A 368 -13.51 15.70 16.30
C GLN A 368 -14.66 16.25 15.46
N ALA A 369 -14.36 17.00 14.39
CA ALA A 369 -15.37 17.51 13.46
C ALA A 369 -16.17 16.37 12.80
N GLY A 370 -15.48 15.29 12.41
CA GLY A 370 -16.13 14.11 11.86
C GLY A 370 -16.99 13.36 12.87
N ALA A 371 -16.47 13.11 14.07
CA ALA A 371 -17.20 12.40 15.13
C ALA A 371 -18.48 13.14 15.58
N ARG A 372 -18.42 14.48 15.70
CA ARG A 372 -19.61 15.30 16.05
C ARG A 372 -20.75 15.10 15.05
N GLN A 373 -20.44 15.07 13.75
CA GLN A 373 -21.45 14.91 12.71
C GLN A 373 -22.07 13.52 12.72
N GLN A 374 -21.26 12.49 12.95
CA GLN A 374 -21.75 11.12 13.08
C GLN A 374 -22.72 10.97 14.26
N ASN A 375 -22.41 11.59 15.40
CA ASN A 375 -23.31 11.58 16.57
C ASN A 375 -24.64 12.32 16.29
N VAL A 376 -24.60 13.44 15.56
CA VAL A 376 -25.81 14.17 15.15
C VAL A 376 -26.69 13.30 14.24
N ALA A 377 -26.08 12.58 13.28
CA ALA A 377 -26.80 11.69 12.37
C ALA A 377 -27.42 10.47 13.07
N VAL A 378 -26.78 9.95 14.12
CA VAL A 378 -27.32 8.86 14.94
C VAL A 378 -28.49 9.35 15.80
N ASN A 379 -28.35 10.50 16.47
CA ASN A 379 -29.40 11.05 17.33
C ASN A 379 -30.67 11.43 16.55
N THR A 380 -30.53 12.00 15.34
CA THR A 380 -31.69 12.31 14.48
C THR A 380 -32.40 11.05 13.97
N LYS A 381 -31.69 9.94 13.76
CA LYS A 381 -32.33 8.64 13.43
C LYS A 381 -33.10 8.06 14.62
N SER A 382 -32.59 8.19 15.85
CA SER A 382 -33.29 7.71 17.06
C SER A 382 -34.48 8.58 17.48
N GLU A 383 -34.51 9.85 17.09
CA GLU A 383 -35.59 10.79 17.42
C GLU A 383 -36.72 10.84 16.38
N THR A 384 -36.68 10.01 15.31
CA THR A 384 -37.81 9.90 14.40
C THR A 384 -38.90 9.08 15.10
N PRO A 385 -40.05 9.66 15.51
CA PRO A 385 -41.09 8.86 16.13
C PRO A 385 -41.70 7.97 15.04
N ASP A 386 -41.85 6.67 15.32
CA ASP A 386 -42.81 5.83 14.63
C ASP A 386 -44.18 6.51 14.75
N ARG A 387 -44.51 7.33 13.74
CA ARG A 387 -45.83 7.91 13.59
C ARG A 387 -46.71 6.79 13.05
N ALA A 388 -47.09 5.90 13.95
CA ALA A 388 -48.18 4.97 13.74
C ALA A 388 -49.44 5.80 13.42
N GLN A 389 -49.76 5.89 12.14
CA GLN A 389 -51.07 6.27 11.66
C GLN A 389 -51.91 5.00 11.54
N ASN A 390 -52.98 5.00 12.34
CA ASN A 390 -54.22 4.21 12.27
C ASN A 390 -54.17 2.68 12.41
#